data_AF-A0A0B9A1A3-F1
#
_entry.id   AF-A0A0B9A1A3-F1
#
_cell.length_a   1.000
_cell.length_b   1.000
_cell.length_c   1.000
_cell.angle_alpha   90.00
_cell.angle_beta   90.00
_cell.angle_gamma   90.00
#
_symmetry.space_group_name_H-M   'P 1'
#
loop_
_entity.id
_entity.type
_entity.pdbx_description
1 polymer ?
#
loop_
_entity_poly.entity_id
_entity_poly.type
_entity_poly.pdbx_seq_one_letter_code
_entity_poly.pdbx_strand_id
1 'polypeptide(L)'
;MTDAVKSWIEERRTIHRDGWTGKWSWSLNNRDLATLRATGGHVDFDLIRDDVFRGSSEVLDEIIDAHNVTVPRALNALEQVLEVHRRAVDIFEPSEFCAACSTDQRTAGWPCATVQAIEGAINE
;
A
#
# COMPACT_ATOMS: atom_id res chain seq x y z
N MET A 1 -8.10 -10.20 9.76
CA MET A 1 -6.79 -9.52 9.73
C MET A 1 -6.12 -9.60 11.10
N THR A 2 -4.81 -9.80 11.15
CA THR A 2 -4.01 -9.74 12.38
C THR A 2 -3.53 -8.32 12.67
N ASP A 3 -3.13 -8.05 13.92
CA ASP A 3 -2.70 -6.70 14.32
C ASP A 3 -1.43 -6.24 13.60
N ALA A 4 -0.50 -7.16 13.33
CA ALA A 4 0.72 -6.87 12.58
C ALA A 4 0.43 -6.37 11.15
N VAL A 5 -0.41 -7.09 10.41
CA VAL A 5 -0.79 -6.71 9.03
C VAL A 5 -1.58 -5.41 9.02
N LYS A 6 -2.50 -5.24 9.98
CA LYS A 6 -3.29 -4.01 10.10
C LYS A 6 -2.38 -2.80 10.35
N SER A 7 -1.47 -2.91 11.32
CA SER A 7 -0.52 -1.85 11.65
C SER A 7 0.39 -1.53 10.46
N TRP A 8 0.83 -2.53 9.69
CA TRP A 8 1.63 -2.30 8.50
C TRP A 8 0.84 -1.56 7.40
N ILE A 9 -0.41 -1.96 7.12
CA ILE A 9 -1.26 -1.25 6.14
C ILE A 9 -1.51 0.19 6.56
N GLU A 10 -1.81 0.42 7.85
CA GLU A 10 -2.01 1.75 8.41
C GLU A 10 -0.73 2.59 8.33
N GLU A 11 0.43 2.02 8.66
CA GLU A 11 1.73 2.67 8.52
C GLU A 11 2.01 3.04 7.07
N ARG A 12 1.82 2.13 6.10
CA ARG A 12 2.06 2.43 4.68
C ARG A 12 1.09 3.47 4.14
N ARG A 13 -0.19 3.42 4.52
CA ARG A 13 -1.16 4.48 4.21
C ARG A 13 -0.76 5.81 4.83
N THR A 14 -0.22 5.79 6.05
CA THR A 14 0.27 6.98 6.75
C THR A 14 1.51 7.52 6.07
N ILE A 15 2.55 6.73 5.79
CA ILE A 15 3.73 7.17 5.01
C ILE A 15 3.29 7.77 3.67
N HIS A 16 2.32 7.15 3.00
CA HIS A 16 1.80 7.64 1.73
C HIS A 16 0.94 8.91 1.86
N ARG A 17 0.36 9.19 3.04
CA ARG A 17 -0.55 10.34 3.30
C ARG A 17 0.11 11.48 4.08
N ASP A 18 0.84 11.16 5.14
CA ASP A 18 1.55 12.09 6.03
C ASP A 18 2.83 12.63 5.39
N GLY A 19 3.33 11.99 4.34
CA GLY A 19 4.27 12.66 3.45
C GLY A 19 3.61 13.70 2.54
N TRP A 20 2.33 13.52 2.16
CA TRP A 20 1.71 14.15 0.98
C TRP A 20 0.16 14.04 0.98
N THR A 21 -0.56 15.17 0.91
CA THR A 21 -2.04 15.17 0.90
C THR A 21 -2.67 15.42 -0.48
N GLY A 22 -1.94 15.25 -1.58
CA GLY A 22 -2.49 15.46 -2.91
C GLY A 22 -1.78 14.77 -4.06
N LYS A 23 -2.27 15.03 -5.27
CA LYS A 23 -1.80 14.33 -6.47
C LYS A 23 -0.35 14.70 -6.78
N TRP A 24 0.44 13.69 -7.08
CA TRP A 24 1.76 13.83 -7.66
C TRP A 24 1.65 14.30 -9.12
N SER A 25 2.56 15.19 -9.48
CA SER A 25 2.72 15.77 -10.80
C SER A 25 4.20 16.11 -11.01
N TRP A 26 4.66 16.19 -12.24
CA TRP A 26 5.99 16.71 -12.54
C TRP A 26 5.87 17.88 -13.51
N SER A 27 6.84 18.77 -13.48
CA SER A 27 6.98 19.83 -14.47
C SER A 27 8.44 20.02 -14.83
N LEU A 28 8.67 20.53 -16.05
CA LEU A 28 9.98 21.04 -16.45
C LEU A 28 10.04 22.51 -16.10
N ASN A 29 11.15 22.93 -15.50
CA ASN A 29 11.45 24.35 -15.39
C ASN A 29 12.14 24.87 -16.67
N ASN A 30 12.38 26.17 -16.74
CA ASN A 30 13.02 26.83 -17.89
C ASN A 30 14.50 26.42 -18.10
N ARG A 31 15.02 25.48 -17.30
CA ARG A 31 16.36 24.88 -17.41
C ARG A 31 16.29 23.38 -17.71
N ASP A 32 15.14 22.88 -18.15
CA ASP A 32 14.87 21.45 -18.43
C ASP A 32 15.05 20.52 -17.22
N LEU A 33 15.04 21.06 -16.00
CA LEU A 33 15.08 20.25 -14.79
C LEU A 33 13.66 19.78 -14.48
N ALA A 34 13.50 18.46 -14.35
CA ALA A 34 12.26 17.84 -13.91
C ALA A 34 12.12 17.96 -12.39
N THR A 35 11.08 18.65 -11.94
CA THR A 35 10.71 18.74 -10.53
C THR A 35 9.44 17.94 -10.30
N LEU A 36 9.48 17.02 -9.34
CA LEU A 36 8.33 16.25 -8.90
C LEU A 36 7.65 16.99 -7.72
N ARG A 37 6.33 17.16 -7.80
CA ARG A 37 5.53 17.96 -6.88
C ARG A 37 4.30 17.18 -6.44
N ALA A 38 3.93 17.28 -5.17
CA ALA A 38 2.59 16.89 -4.75
C ALA A 38 1.74 18.10 -4.38
N THR A 39 0.45 18.02 -4.70
CA THR A 39 -0.51 19.06 -4.36
C THR A 39 -0.74 19.09 -2.83
N GLY A 40 -0.77 20.25 -2.19
CA GLY A 40 -1.16 20.38 -0.78
C GLY A 40 -0.06 20.18 0.28
N GLY A 41 1.21 20.05 -0.13
CA GLY A 41 2.37 19.98 0.77
C GLY A 41 3.61 20.69 0.22
N HIS A 42 4.52 21.12 1.10
CA HIS A 42 5.78 21.82 0.81
C HIS A 42 6.95 20.86 0.55
N VAL A 43 6.79 19.92 -0.37
CA VAL A 43 7.92 19.06 -0.73
C VAL A 43 8.06 19.06 -2.24
N ASP A 44 8.94 19.94 -2.69
CA ASP A 44 9.52 19.86 -4.03
C ASP A 44 10.74 18.95 -3.90
N PHE A 45 10.73 17.81 -4.59
CA PHE A 45 11.95 17.04 -4.78
C PHE A 45 12.49 17.34 -6.16
N ASP A 46 13.66 17.96 -6.17
CA ASP A 46 14.51 17.92 -7.34
C ASP A 46 15.04 16.48 -7.45
N LEU A 47 14.56 15.75 -8.45
CA LEU A 47 15.08 14.42 -8.82
C LEU A 47 16.53 14.50 -9.34
N ILE A 48 17.07 15.72 -9.42
CA ILE A 48 18.42 16.07 -9.82
C ILE A 48 19.15 16.57 -8.57
N ARG A 49 19.78 15.65 -7.84
CA ARG A 49 20.88 15.98 -6.94
C ARG A 49 22.16 15.73 -7.72
N ASP A 50 22.98 16.77 -7.92
CA ASP A 50 24.24 16.72 -8.68
C ASP A 50 24.10 16.54 -10.21
N ASP A 51 23.18 17.29 -10.86
CA ASP A 51 23.07 17.48 -12.33
C ASP A 51 22.73 16.25 -13.19
N VAL A 52 22.25 15.13 -12.63
CA VAL A 52 22.00 13.91 -13.41
C VAL A 52 20.72 13.18 -12.99
N PHE A 53 19.54 13.64 -13.43
CA PHE A 53 18.42 12.72 -13.64
C PHE A 53 18.51 12.20 -15.07
N ARG A 54 18.86 10.91 -15.24
CA ARG A 54 18.92 10.24 -16.56
C ARG A 54 17.65 9.44 -16.88
N GLY A 55 16.53 9.76 -16.25
CA GLY A 55 15.26 9.13 -16.57
C GLY A 55 14.57 9.83 -17.74
N SER A 56 13.83 9.08 -18.55
CA SER A 56 12.88 9.68 -19.50
C SER A 56 11.67 10.25 -18.76
N SER A 57 10.88 11.09 -19.44
CA SER A 57 9.58 11.53 -18.92
C SER A 57 8.66 10.35 -18.59
N GLU A 58 8.82 9.21 -19.26
CA GLU A 58 8.07 7.99 -18.99
C GLU A 58 8.35 7.45 -17.59
N VAL A 59 9.60 7.51 -17.10
CA VAL A 59 9.95 7.12 -15.72
C VAL A 59 9.26 8.02 -14.70
N LEU A 60 9.11 9.32 -15.01
CA LEU A 60 8.41 10.26 -14.13
C LEU A 60 6.90 9.95 -14.09
N ASP A 61 6.31 9.62 -15.23
CA ASP A 61 4.91 9.21 -15.31
C ASP A 61 4.65 7.90 -14.55
N GLU A 62 5.57 6.94 -14.61
CA GLU A 62 5.52 5.70 -13.83
C GLU A 62 5.57 5.97 -12.32
N ILE A 63 6.44 6.89 -11.87
CA ILE A 63 6.52 7.30 -10.45
C ILE A 63 5.21 7.96 -10.02
N ILE A 64 4.65 8.85 -10.86
CA ILE A 64 3.36 9.48 -10.60
C ILE A 64 2.26 8.43 -10.50
N ASP A 65 2.20 7.47 -11.44
CA ASP A 65 1.20 6.41 -11.42
C ASP A 65 1.33 5.54 -10.16
N ALA A 66 2.56 5.18 -9.79
CA ALA A 66 2.85 4.44 -8.57
C ALA A 66 2.22 5.11 -7.35
N HIS A 67 2.44 6.41 -7.17
CA HIS A 67 1.92 7.15 -6.03
C HIS A 67 0.43 7.51 -6.13
N ASN A 68 -0.06 7.90 -7.31
CA ASN A 68 -1.45 8.36 -7.43
C ASN A 68 -2.45 7.21 -7.56
N VAL A 69 -2.04 6.07 -8.11
CA VAL A 69 -2.94 5.03 -8.59
C VAL A 69 -2.54 3.66 -8.07
N THR A 70 -1.34 3.19 -8.42
CA THR A 70 -0.98 1.77 -8.27
C THR A 70 -0.82 1.36 -6.81
N VAL A 71 -0.05 2.10 -5.99
CA VAL A 71 0.13 1.79 -4.56
C VAL A 71 -1.18 1.93 -3.78
N PRO A 72 -1.95 3.04 -3.90
CA PRO A 72 -3.24 3.14 -3.23
C PRO A 72 -4.22 2.03 -3.60
N ARG A 73 -4.28 1.63 -4.87
CA ARG A 73 -5.14 0.52 -5.33
C ARG A 73 -4.66 -0.82 -4.77
N ALA A 74 -3.36 -1.08 -4.75
CA ALA A 74 -2.80 -2.30 -4.19
C ALA A 74 -3.10 -2.44 -2.70
N LEU A 75 -2.92 -1.36 -1.92
CA LEU A 75 -3.27 -1.34 -0.49
C LEU A 75 -4.76 -1.58 -0.25
N ASN A 76 -5.64 -0.98 -1.07
CA ASN A 76 -7.08 -1.21 -0.99
C ASN A 76 -7.46 -2.66 -1.34
N ALA A 77 -6.85 -3.22 -2.39
CA ALA A 77 -7.09 -4.61 -2.78
C ALA A 77 -6.64 -5.58 -1.67
N LEU A 78 -5.47 -5.34 -1.07
CA LEU A 78 -4.97 -6.12 0.06
C LEU A 78 -5.93 -6.08 1.25
N GLU A 79 -6.42 -4.89 1.61
CA GLU A 79 -7.39 -4.72 2.69
C GLU A 79 -8.70 -5.48 2.42
N GLN A 80 -9.22 -5.42 1.19
CA GLN A 80 -10.42 -6.16 0.81
C GLN A 80 -10.23 -7.69 0.93
N VAL A 81 -9.07 -8.21 0.52
CA VAL A 81 -8.74 -9.63 0.71
C VAL A 81 -8.72 -9.99 2.19
N LEU A 82 -8.12 -9.16 3.03
CA LEU A 82 -7.98 -9.39 4.47
C LEU A 82 -9.28 -9.23 5.27
N GLU A 83 -10.22 -8.43 4.76
CA GLU A 83 -11.56 -8.31 5.32
C GLU A 83 -12.36 -9.60 5.13
N VAL A 84 -12.21 -10.22 3.95
CA VAL A 84 -12.81 -11.53 3.67
C VAL A 84 -12.10 -12.61 4.50
N HIS A 85 -10.77 -12.61 4.53
CA HIS A 85 -9.96 -13.50 5.38
C HIS A 85 -9.84 -12.98 6.82
N ARG A 86 -10.96 -12.89 7.52
CA ARG A 86 -11.02 -12.55 8.95
C ARG A 86 -11.20 -13.77 9.84
N ARG A 87 -10.80 -13.63 11.11
CA ARG A 87 -11.10 -14.60 12.15
C ARG A 87 -12.62 -14.70 12.28
N ALA A 88 -13.17 -15.91 12.21
CA ALA A 88 -14.60 -16.10 12.42
C ALA A 88 -14.93 -15.75 13.88
N VAL A 89 -15.99 -14.97 14.06
CA VAL A 89 -16.52 -14.61 15.38
C VAL A 89 -17.70 -15.53 15.61
N ASP A 90 -17.57 -16.44 16.58
CA ASP A 90 -18.73 -17.16 17.07
C ASP A 90 -19.38 -16.32 18.18
N ILE A 91 -20.68 -16.48 18.38
CA ILE A 91 -21.51 -15.63 19.25
C ILE A 91 -21.06 -15.74 20.73
N PHE A 92 -20.28 -16.77 21.05
CA PHE A 92 -19.82 -17.07 22.40
C PHE A 92 -18.31 -16.94 22.59
N GLU A 93 -17.48 -17.24 21.59
CA GLU A 93 -16.02 -17.16 21.71
C GLU A 93 -15.33 -16.82 20.37
N PRO A 94 -14.12 -16.22 20.41
CA PRO A 94 -13.33 -15.98 19.21
C PRO A 94 -12.93 -17.32 18.57
N SER A 95 -13.50 -17.68 17.42
CA SER A 95 -13.20 -18.97 16.80
C SER A 95 -11.74 -19.04 16.37
N GLU A 96 -11.14 -20.23 16.39
CA GLU A 96 -9.78 -20.46 15.89
C GLU A 96 -9.73 -20.63 14.37
N PHE A 97 -10.76 -20.17 13.65
CA PHE A 97 -10.92 -20.44 12.23
C PHE A 97 -11.01 -19.16 11.38
N CYS A 98 -10.66 -19.29 10.10
CA CYS A 98 -10.86 -18.23 9.11
C CYS A 98 -12.26 -18.31 8.52
N ALA A 99 -13.01 -17.20 8.56
CA ALA A 99 -14.39 -17.13 8.07
C ALA A 99 -14.52 -17.46 6.58
N ALA A 100 -13.59 -16.98 5.74
CA ALA A 100 -13.64 -17.22 4.29
C ALA A 100 -13.22 -18.63 3.87
N CYS A 101 -12.38 -19.28 4.66
CA CYS A 101 -11.85 -20.61 4.34
C CYS A 101 -12.65 -21.74 5.01
N SER A 102 -13.40 -21.42 6.06
CA SER A 102 -14.31 -22.37 6.68
C SER A 102 -15.51 -22.60 5.78
N THR A 103 -15.69 -23.86 5.40
CA THR A 103 -16.84 -24.37 4.65
C THR A 103 -17.57 -25.42 5.49
N ASP A 104 -18.77 -25.81 5.09
CA ASP A 104 -19.60 -26.78 5.82
C ASP A 104 -18.90 -28.14 6.11
N GLN A 105 -17.78 -28.44 5.45
CA GLN A 105 -17.05 -29.70 5.58
C GLN A 105 -15.57 -29.55 5.98
N ARG A 106 -15.04 -28.32 6.02
CA ARG A 106 -13.63 -28.08 6.37
C ARG A 106 -13.49 -26.74 7.08
N THR A 107 -12.91 -26.76 8.27
CA THR A 107 -12.45 -25.56 8.96
C THR A 107 -10.98 -25.32 8.63
N ALA A 108 -10.64 -24.08 8.32
CA ALA A 108 -9.24 -23.67 8.18
C ALA A 108 -8.84 -22.87 9.42
N GLY A 109 -7.73 -23.26 10.05
CA GLY A 109 -7.19 -22.57 11.21
C GLY A 109 -6.90 -21.09 10.93
N TRP A 110 -6.99 -20.28 11.98
CA TRP A 110 -6.60 -18.88 11.98
C TRP A 110 -5.19 -18.71 12.58
N PRO A 111 -4.29 -17.92 11.95
CA PRO A 111 -4.41 -17.33 10.61
C PRO A 111 -4.35 -18.42 9.52
N CYS A 112 -5.15 -18.27 8.46
CA CYS A 112 -5.12 -19.22 7.34
C CYS A 112 -3.87 -19.01 6.46
N ALA A 113 -3.56 -19.97 5.60
CA ALA A 113 -2.37 -19.94 4.73
C ALA A 113 -2.23 -18.63 3.94
N THR A 114 -3.33 -18.06 3.42
CA THR A 114 -3.32 -16.75 2.73
C THR A 114 -2.83 -15.62 3.65
N VAL A 115 -3.34 -15.56 4.88
CA VAL A 115 -2.95 -14.53 5.86
C VAL A 115 -1.50 -14.71 6.28
N GLN A 116 -1.07 -15.95 6.53
CA GLN A 116 0.33 -16.27 6.85
C GLN A 116 1.28 -15.90 5.72
N ALA A 117 0.91 -16.15 4.47
CA ALA A 117 1.73 -15.77 3.31
C ALA A 117 1.85 -14.25 3.17
N ILE A 118 0.76 -13.50 3.41
CA ILE A 118 0.79 -12.04 3.45
C ILE A 118 1.69 -11.56 4.60
N GLU A 119 1.54 -12.13 5.79
CA GLU A 119 2.38 -11.81 6.95
C GLU A 119 3.86 -12.08 6.68
N GLY A 120 4.22 -13.18 6.01
CA GLY A 120 5.58 -13.44 5.57
C GLY A 120 6.09 -12.36 4.62
N ALA A 121 5.33 -12.09 3.55
CA ALA A 121 5.73 -11.15 2.50
C ALA A 121 5.91 -9.70 2.97
N ILE A 122 5.19 -9.27 4.02
CA ILE A 122 5.32 -7.89 4.54
C ILE A 122 6.43 -7.73 5.60
N ASN A 123 6.92 -8.84 6.16
CA ASN A 123 7.93 -8.85 7.24
C ASN A 123 9.32 -9.32 6.77
N GLU A 124 9.48 -9.71 5.49
CA GLU A 124 10.77 -9.90 4.82
C GLU A 124 11.44 -8.56 4.46
#